data_AF-A0A1T4UGS3-F1
#
_entry.id   AF-A0A1T4UGS3-F1
#
_cell.length_a   1.000
_cell.length_b   1.000
_cell.length_c   1.000
_cell.angle_alpha   90.00
_cell.angle_beta   90.00
_cell.angle_gamma   90.00
#
_symmetry.space_group_name_H-M   'P 1'
#
loop_
_entity.id
_entity.type
_entity.pdbx_description
1 polymer ?
#
loop_
_entity_poly.entity_id
_entity_poly.type
_entity_poly.pdbx_seq_one_letter_code
_entity_poly.pdbx_strand_id
1 'polypeptide(L)'
;MLIPVRLQFTLINDVQYAPKLRGEGRLAYQLWQDQYHGLYVQILRNNEQPNTEQLGTFSCLLFPVADYWQQKDTPISFPYGVCLETKLVKKSINNNDGGFLRAVLLILVPEMVEKYASYRISQYF
;
A
#
# COMPACT_ATOMS: atom_id res chain seq x y z
N MET A 1 -6.54 -2.05 -19.63
CA MET A 1 -7.50 -0.94 -19.55
C MET A 1 -7.05 -0.01 -18.45
N LEU A 2 -6.77 1.27 -18.74
CA LEU A 2 -6.40 2.26 -17.71
C LEU A 2 -7.70 2.94 -17.28
N ILE A 3 -8.16 2.69 -16.07
CA ILE A 3 -9.41 3.24 -15.56
C ILE A 3 -9.04 4.50 -14.78
N PRO A 4 -9.39 5.70 -15.29
CA PRO A 4 -9.16 6.94 -14.57
C PRO A 4 -10.06 6.97 -13.34
N VAL A 5 -9.45 7.11 -12.17
CA VAL A 5 -10.19 7.26 -10.92
C VAL A 5 -10.12 8.73 -10.55
N ARG A 6 -11.27 9.43 -10.58
CA ARG A 6 -11.36 10.82 -10.11
C ARG A 6 -11.39 10.86 -8.59
N LEU A 7 -10.34 10.32 -7.97
CA LEU A 7 -10.17 10.29 -6.51
C LEU A 7 -9.22 11.41 -6.08
N GLN A 8 -9.71 12.19 -5.12
CA GLN A 8 -8.86 13.02 -4.29
C GLN A 8 -8.33 12.15 -3.15
N PHE A 9 -7.04 12.32 -2.84
CA PHE A 9 -6.38 11.58 -1.77
C PHE A 9 -5.79 12.57 -0.77
N THR A 10 -5.93 12.24 0.50
CA THR A 10 -5.40 12.99 1.64
C THR A 10 -4.47 12.07 2.41
N LEU A 11 -3.26 12.55 2.71
CA LEU A 11 -2.35 11.85 3.61
C LEU A 11 -2.91 11.94 5.05
N ILE A 12 -3.00 10.82 5.76
CA ILE A 12 -3.63 10.77 7.09
C ILE A 12 -2.67 10.43 8.24
N ASN A 13 -1.37 10.28 7.95
CA ASN A 13 -0.35 10.06 8.97
C ASN A 13 1.04 10.58 8.56
N ASP A 14 1.91 10.73 9.55
CA ASP A 14 3.36 10.79 9.33
C ASP A 14 3.89 9.43 8.89
N VAL A 15 5.14 9.39 8.42
CA VAL A 15 5.81 8.14 8.04
C VAL A 15 5.79 7.13 9.19
N GLN A 16 5.31 5.93 8.90
CA GLN A 16 5.26 4.80 9.83
C GLN A 16 6.17 3.67 9.36
N TYR A 17 6.38 2.70 10.25
CA TYR A 17 7.28 1.58 10.00
C TYR A 17 6.62 0.23 10.23
N ALA A 18 6.83 -0.70 9.29
CA ALA A 18 6.45 -2.10 9.42
C ALA A 18 7.70 -2.98 9.41
N PRO A 19 7.79 -4.01 10.27
CA PRO A 19 8.87 -4.99 10.19
C PRO A 19 8.76 -5.75 8.86
N LYS A 20 9.90 -6.10 8.26
CA LYS A 20 9.88 -6.97 7.07
C LYS A 20 9.36 -8.35 7.42
N LEU A 21 8.72 -9.03 6.45
CA LEU A 21 8.31 -10.43 6.60
C LEU A 21 9.49 -11.39 6.79
N ARG A 22 10.65 -11.07 6.21
CA ARG A 22 11.88 -11.88 6.25
C ARG A 22 13.10 -10.97 6.29
N GLY A 23 14.11 -11.41 7.04
CA GLY A 23 15.36 -10.68 7.23
C GLY A 23 15.22 -9.50 8.19
N GLU A 24 16.31 -8.76 8.36
CA GLU A 24 16.35 -7.60 9.25
C GLU A 24 15.88 -6.30 8.55
N GLY A 25 15.45 -5.33 9.37
CA GLY A 25 15.06 -4.00 8.95
C GLY A 25 13.55 -3.77 8.86
N ARG A 26 13.19 -2.55 8.45
CA ARG A 26 11.80 -2.06 8.38
C ARG A 26 11.47 -1.44 7.02
N LEU A 27 10.18 -1.42 6.71
CA LEU A 27 9.57 -0.74 5.58
C LEU A 27 8.99 0.58 6.05
N ALA A 28 9.35 1.68 5.41
CA ALA A 28 8.72 2.97 5.62
C ALA A 28 7.46 3.06 4.76
N TYR A 29 6.34 3.44 5.35
CA TYR A 29 5.06 3.57 4.65
C TYR A 29 4.25 4.76 5.15
N GLN A 30 3.27 5.16 4.35
CA GLN A 30 2.27 6.17 4.67
C GLN A 30 0.87 5.64 4.35
N LEU A 31 -0.11 6.20 5.03
CA LEU A 31 -1.52 5.92 4.86
C LEU A 31 -2.20 7.11 4.21
N TRP A 32 -3.00 6.80 3.20
CA TRP A 32 -3.78 7.75 2.45
C TRP A 32 -5.25 7.39 2.55
N GLN A 33 -6.08 8.41 2.57
CA GLN A 33 -7.52 8.27 2.50
C GLN A 33 -8.04 8.94 1.23
N ASP A 34 -8.99 8.32 0.54
CA ASP A 34 -9.69 9.01 -0.55
C ASP A 34 -10.95 9.77 -0.06
N GLN A 35 -11.57 10.53 -0.96
CA GLN A 35 -12.80 11.29 -0.67
C GLN A 35 -14.02 10.42 -0.28
N TYR A 36 -13.95 9.09 -0.48
CA TYR A 36 -14.97 8.12 -0.10
C TYR A 36 -14.57 7.31 1.14
N HIS A 37 -13.56 7.79 1.86
CA HIS A 37 -13.00 7.18 3.06
C HIS A 37 -12.29 5.83 2.85
N GLY A 38 -11.94 5.47 1.61
CA GLY A 38 -11.11 4.31 1.32
C GLY A 38 -9.68 4.48 1.83
N LEU A 39 -9.13 3.46 2.49
CA LEU A 39 -7.76 3.45 3.01
C LEU A 39 -6.77 2.85 2.02
N TYR A 40 -5.63 3.50 1.86
CA TYR A 40 -4.55 3.10 0.98
C TYR A 40 -3.20 3.12 1.68
N VAL A 41 -2.33 2.18 1.31
CA VAL A 41 -0.93 2.11 1.74
C VAL A 41 -0.03 2.62 0.61
N GLN A 42 0.86 3.56 0.93
CA GLN A 42 1.98 3.92 0.08
C GLN A 42 3.27 3.40 0.71
N ILE A 43 4.03 2.59 -0.02
CA ILE A 43 5.39 2.20 0.38
C ILE A 43 6.33 3.32 -0.03
N LEU A 44 7.21 3.75 0.87
CA LEU A 44 8.15 4.85 0.65
C LEU A 44 9.59 4.39 0.55
N ARG A 45 9.99 3.43 1.40
CA ARG A 45 11.37 2.92 1.47
C ARG A 45 11.38 1.49 1.98
N ASN A 46 12.34 0.73 1.48
CA ASN A 46 12.68 -0.59 1.98
C ASN A 46 14.05 -0.52 2.64
N ASN A 47 14.19 -1.16 3.81
CA ASN A 47 15.45 -1.32 4.53
C ASN A 47 15.97 -0.05 5.22
N GLU A 48 15.15 0.61 6.04
CA GLU A 48 15.70 1.59 6.97
C GLU A 48 16.50 0.87 8.07
N GLN A 49 17.82 0.83 7.90
CA GLN A 49 18.81 0.75 8.97
C GLN A 49 19.45 2.13 9.12
N PRO A 50 19.94 2.53 10.31
CA PRO A 50 20.75 3.73 10.44
C PRO A 50 21.95 3.62 9.49
N ASN A 51 22.08 4.56 8.55
CA ASN A 51 23.21 4.73 7.63
C ASN A 51 23.27 3.86 6.35
N THR A 52 22.16 3.29 5.88
CA THR A 52 22.13 2.63 4.54
C THR A 52 21.15 3.31 3.58
N GLU A 53 21.68 3.86 2.49
CA GLU A 53 20.92 4.48 1.38
C GLU A 53 20.38 3.48 0.35
N GLN A 54 20.23 2.19 0.69
CA GLN A 54 19.67 1.23 -0.26
C GLN A 54 18.15 1.40 -0.35
N LEU A 55 17.73 2.28 -1.26
CA LEU A 55 16.35 2.39 -1.74
C LEU A 55 16.00 1.09 -2.47
N GLY A 56 15.43 0.12 -1.76
CA GLY A 56 14.88 -1.06 -2.42
C GLY A 56 13.88 -0.67 -3.51
N THR A 57 13.80 -1.47 -4.58
CA THR A 57 12.92 -1.18 -5.71
C THR A 57 11.47 -1.56 -5.36
N PHE A 58 10.54 -0.62 -5.48
CA PHE A 58 9.09 -0.84 -5.33
C PHE A 58 8.33 0.09 -6.29
N SER A 59 7.06 -0.21 -6.56
CA SER A 59 6.22 0.70 -7.35
C SER A 59 5.67 1.80 -6.44
N CYS A 60 5.90 3.07 -6.79
CA CYS A 60 5.34 4.22 -6.06
C CYS A 60 3.82 4.36 -6.36
N LEU A 61 3.03 3.49 -5.74
CA LEU A 61 1.58 3.38 -5.91
C LEU A 61 0.87 3.42 -4.55
N LEU A 62 -0.41 3.79 -4.57
CA LEU A 62 -1.34 3.65 -3.46
C LEU A 62 -2.06 2.31 -3.57
N PHE A 63 -1.80 1.41 -2.63
CA PHE A 63 -2.41 0.09 -2.59
C PHE A 63 -3.69 0.12 -1.73
N PRO A 64 -4.88 -0.16 -2.29
CA PRO A 64 -6.14 -0.20 -1.55
C PRO A 64 -6.13 -1.29 -0.47
N VAL A 65 -6.30 -0.93 0.80
CA VAL A 65 -6.25 -1.89 1.91
C VAL A 65 -7.39 -2.91 1.79
N ALA A 66 -8.60 -2.47 1.46
CA ALA A 66 -9.78 -3.33 1.40
C ALA A 66 -9.66 -4.48 0.39
N ASP A 67 -8.94 -4.27 -0.73
CA ASP A 67 -8.75 -5.28 -1.77
C ASP A 67 -7.78 -6.40 -1.34
N TYR A 68 -6.84 -6.08 -0.45
CA TYR A 68 -5.76 -6.99 -0.05
C TYR A 68 -5.83 -7.47 1.38
N TRP A 69 -6.69 -6.87 2.22
CA TRP A 69 -6.80 -7.19 3.64
C TRP A 69 -7.04 -8.68 3.90
N GLN A 70 -7.98 -9.26 3.17
CA GLN A 70 -8.32 -10.69 3.29
C GLN A 70 -7.20 -11.62 2.80
N GLN A 71 -6.22 -11.09 2.07
CA GLN A 71 -5.08 -11.82 1.51
C GLN A 71 -3.78 -11.56 2.29
N LYS A 72 -3.81 -10.82 3.41
CA LYS A 72 -2.59 -10.45 4.16
C LYS A 72 -1.74 -11.66 4.58
N ASP A 73 -2.38 -12.80 4.84
CA ASP A 73 -1.71 -14.04 5.26
C ASP A 73 -1.24 -14.92 4.09
N THR A 74 -1.62 -14.59 2.86
CA THR A 74 -1.27 -15.33 1.63
C THR A 74 -0.36 -14.51 0.70
N PRO A 75 0.48 -15.12 -0.15
CA PRO A 75 1.29 -14.37 -1.11
C PRO A 75 0.44 -13.49 -2.04
N ILE A 76 0.78 -12.20 -2.14
CA ILE A 76 0.19 -11.25 -3.09
C ILE A 76 1.19 -11.07 -4.23
N SER A 77 0.76 -11.29 -5.48
CA SER A 77 1.62 -11.18 -6.66
C SER A 77 1.24 -9.97 -7.50
N PHE A 78 2.19 -9.03 -7.68
CA PHE A 78 2.04 -7.83 -8.50
C PHE A 78 0.71 -7.08 -8.26
N PRO A 79 0.50 -6.53 -7.04
CA PRO A 79 -0.74 -5.87 -6.68
C PRO A 79 -1.04 -4.69 -7.61
N TYR A 80 -2.32 -4.44 -7.86
CA TYR A 80 -2.81 -3.20 -8.45
C TYR A 80 -2.86 -2.08 -7.40
N GLY A 81 -2.47 -0.88 -7.82
CA GLY A 81 -2.57 0.32 -7.00
C GLY A 81 -2.83 1.56 -7.86
N VAL A 82 -3.09 2.69 -7.21
CA VAL A 82 -3.34 3.97 -7.89
C VAL A 82 -2.04 4.76 -7.96
N CYS A 83 -1.68 5.23 -9.15
CA CYS A 83 -0.59 6.19 -9.30
C CYS A 83 -1.08 7.58 -8.88
N LEU A 84 -0.44 8.18 -7.87
CA LEU A 84 -0.82 9.49 -7.32
C LEU A 84 -0.80 10.62 -8.36
N GLU A 85 0.18 10.60 -9.27
CA GLU A 85 0.36 11.63 -10.29
C GLU A 85 -0.70 11.50 -11.39
N THR A 86 -0.82 10.31 -11.98
CA THR A 86 -1.69 10.12 -13.14
C THR A 86 -3.13 9.80 -12.78
N LYS A 87 -3.42 9.49 -11.50
CA LYS A 87 -4.73 9.00 -11.02
C LYS A 87 -5.26 7.76 -11.77
N LEU A 88 -4.33 6.96 -12.30
CA LEU A 88 -4.65 5.73 -13.01
C LEU A 88 -4.37 4.54 -12.12
N VAL A 89 -5.24 3.53 -12.17
CA VAL A 89 -4.89 2.22 -11.63
C VAL A 89 -3.82 1.59 -12.52
N LYS A 90 -2.75 1.12 -11.87
CA LYS A 90 -1.63 0.42 -12.51
C LYS A 90 -1.37 -0.87 -11.77
N LYS A 91 -1.02 -1.91 -12.52
CA LYS A 91 -0.42 -3.11 -11.93
C LYS A 91 0.99 -2.76 -11.48
N SER A 92 1.37 -3.20 -10.29
CA SER A 92 2.77 -3.17 -9.86
C SER A 92 3.63 -3.89 -10.89
N ILE A 93 4.79 -3.32 -11.18
CA ILE A 93 5.81 -3.93 -12.04
C ILE A 93 6.88 -4.66 -11.23
N ASN A 94 6.82 -4.54 -9.89
CA ASN A 94 7.82 -5.06 -8.99
C ASN A 94 7.27 -6.24 -8.18
N ASN A 95 7.95 -7.37 -8.24
CA ASN A 95 7.52 -8.59 -7.55
C ASN A 95 7.64 -8.49 -6.02
N ASN A 96 8.40 -7.53 -5.49
CA ASN A 96 8.53 -7.32 -4.05
C ASN A 96 7.34 -6.57 -3.43
N ASP A 97 6.60 -5.81 -4.22
CA ASP A 97 5.51 -4.94 -3.71
C ASP A 97 4.46 -5.72 -2.94
N GLY A 98 4.14 -6.93 -3.38
CA GLY A 98 3.19 -7.79 -2.68
C GLY A 98 3.70 -8.24 -1.31
N GLY A 99 4.99 -8.57 -1.20
CA GLY A 99 5.60 -8.91 0.09
C GLY A 99 5.65 -7.71 1.04
N PHE A 100 5.97 -6.53 0.52
CA PHE A 100 6.01 -5.29 1.31
C PHE A 100 4.62 -4.86 1.76
N LEU A 101 3.64 -4.93 0.86
CA LEU A 101 2.25 -4.62 1.19
C LEU A 101 1.75 -5.54 2.30
N ARG A 102 2.00 -6.85 2.21
CA ARG A 102 1.65 -7.80 3.26
C ARG A 102 2.27 -7.46 4.61
N ALA A 103 3.54 -7.07 4.63
CA ALA A 103 4.22 -6.67 5.86
C ALA A 103 3.50 -5.51 6.56
N VAL A 104 3.04 -4.52 5.77
CA VAL A 104 2.24 -3.40 6.30
C VAL A 104 0.86 -3.86 6.73
N LEU A 105 0.16 -4.68 5.94
CA LEU A 105 -1.17 -5.18 6.28
C LEU A 105 -1.16 -5.97 7.61
N LEU A 106 -0.13 -6.77 7.88
CA LEU A 106 -0.06 -7.57 9.11
C LEU A 106 0.03 -6.75 10.40
N ILE A 107 0.39 -5.46 10.33
CA ILE A 107 0.46 -4.58 11.50
C ILE A 107 -0.73 -3.64 11.64
N LEU A 108 -1.60 -3.54 10.64
CA LEU A 108 -2.82 -2.75 10.76
C LEU A 108 -3.78 -3.47 11.71
N VAL A 109 -4.49 -2.71 12.54
CA VAL A 109 -5.49 -3.27 13.45
C VAL A 109 -6.87 -3.36 12.78
N PRO A 110 -7.70 -4.37 13.11
CA PRO A 110 -9.02 -4.55 12.50
C PRO A 110 -9.89 -3.30 12.55
N GLU A 111 -9.85 -2.54 13.65
CA GLU A 111 -10.65 -1.33 13.84
C GLU A 111 -10.29 -0.23 12.82
N MET A 112 -9.00 -0.12 12.45
CA MET A 112 -8.58 0.80 11.38
C MET A 112 -9.15 0.34 10.05
N VAL A 113 -9.14 -0.96 9.78
CA VAL A 113 -9.66 -1.51 8.53
C VAL A 113 -11.16 -1.34 8.45
N GLU A 114 -11.90 -1.74 9.49
CA GLU A 114 -13.36 -1.63 9.56
C GLU A 114 -13.86 -0.19 9.41
N LYS A 115 -13.13 0.78 9.96
CA LYS A 115 -13.44 2.21 9.79
C LYS A 115 -13.35 2.69 8.34
N TYR A 116 -12.56 2.03 7.49
CA TYR A 116 -12.22 2.50 6.14
C TYR A 116 -12.47 1.47 5.02
N ALA A 117 -12.98 0.27 5.33
CA ALA A 117 -13.07 -0.88 4.41
C ALA A 117 -14.36 -0.95 3.58
N SER A 118 -15.25 0.03 3.66
CA SER A 118 -16.45 0.09 2.82
C SER A 118 -16.12 0.40 1.35
N TYR A 119 -14.97 0.98 1.05
CA TYR A 119 -14.57 1.32 -0.31
C TYR A 119 -13.54 0.33 -0.87
N ARG A 120 -13.91 -0.37 -1.95
CA ARG A 120 -13.01 -1.28 -2.70
C ARG A 120 -12.77 -0.68 -4.07
N ILE A 121 -11.52 -0.48 -4.47
CA ILE A 121 -11.25 -0.03 -5.84
C ILE A 121 -11.52 -1.16 -6.84
N SER A 122 -11.56 -2.41 -6.36
CA SER A 122 -11.97 -3.56 -7.16
C SER A 122 -13.35 -3.46 -7.80
N GLN A 123 -14.23 -2.60 -7.28
CA GLN A 123 -15.55 -2.38 -7.86
C GLN A 123 -15.52 -1.60 -9.19
N TYR A 124 -14.37 -1.02 -9.55
CA TYR A 124 -14.18 -0.33 -10.82
C TYR A 124 -13.47 -1.19 -11.88
N PHE A 125 -13.14 -2.45 -11.59
CA PHE A 125 -12.55 -3.39 -12.56
C PHE A 125 -13.61 -4.29 -13.18
#